data_AF-A7HF93-F1
#
_entry.id   AF-A7HF93-F1
#
_cell.length_a   1.000
_cell.length_b   1.000
_cell.length_c   1.000
_cell.angle_alpha   90.00
_cell.angle_beta   90.00
_cell.angle_gamma   90.00
#
_symmetry.space_group_name_H-M   'P 1'
#
loop_
_entity.id
_entity.type
_entity.pdbx_description
1 polymer ?
#
loop_
_entity_poly.entity_id
_entity_poly.type
_entity_poly.pdbx_seq_one_letter_code
_entity_poly.pdbx_strand_id
1 'polypeptide(L)'
;MIVFTLGDHLALRRLARELRAAAPTAVRELVAALEEKLAEHLAFEERTLFPALQEELGCDRLAALGAELANHDGGRRGAKEPSPARPRRKEPPP
;
A
#
# COMPACT_ATOMS: atom_id res chain seq x y z
N MET A 1 -4.50 -13.49 10.70
CA MET A 1 -4.63 -12.19 9.99
C MET A 1 -3.36 -11.83 9.24
N ILE A 2 -2.20 -11.63 9.89
CA ILE A 2 -0.94 -11.24 9.23
C ILE A 2 -0.39 -12.29 8.24
N VAL A 3 -0.62 -13.59 8.50
CA VAL A 3 -0.16 -14.68 7.60
C VAL A 3 -0.86 -14.62 6.24
N PHE A 4 -2.11 -14.15 6.19
CA PHE A 4 -2.90 -14.03 4.96
C PHE A 4 -2.32 -12.95 4.04
N THR A 5 -2.03 -11.76 4.57
CA THR A 5 -1.41 -10.66 3.82
C THR A 5 0.01 -10.99 3.36
N LEU A 6 0.78 -11.74 4.14
CA LEU A 6 2.12 -12.17 3.73
C LEU A 6 2.08 -13.13 2.53
N GLY A 7 1.12 -14.05 2.51
CA GLY A 7 0.88 -14.95 1.38
C GLY A 7 0.45 -14.19 0.11
N ASP A 8 -0.44 -13.23 0.25
CA ASP A 8 -0.88 -12.38 -0.87
C ASP A 8 0.28 -11.55 -1.44
N HIS A 9 1.16 -11.00 -0.61
CA HIS A 9 2.35 -10.31 -1.10
C HIS A 9 3.27 -11.21 -1.91
N LEU A 10 3.42 -12.49 -1.56
CA LEU A 10 4.19 -13.44 -2.36
C LEU A 10 3.54 -13.70 -3.71
N ALA A 11 2.21 -13.86 -3.74
CA ALA A 11 1.44 -14.02 -4.97
C ALA A 11 1.54 -12.78 -5.87
N LEU A 12 1.36 -11.58 -5.33
CA LEU A 12 1.51 -10.31 -6.05
C LEU A 12 2.92 -10.13 -6.61
N ARG A 13 3.96 -10.43 -5.81
CA ARG A 13 5.36 -10.37 -6.27
C ARG A 13 5.64 -11.37 -7.39
N ARG A 14 5.02 -12.55 -7.34
CA ARG A 14 5.11 -13.56 -8.39
C ARG A 14 4.45 -13.07 -9.67
N LEU A 15 3.19 -12.63 -9.63
CA LEU A 15 2.47 -12.08 -10.78
C LEU A 15 3.22 -10.90 -11.41
N ALA A 16 3.74 -9.97 -10.59
CA ALA A 16 4.55 -8.86 -11.09
C ALA A 16 5.87 -9.30 -11.74
N ARG A 17 6.44 -10.45 -11.34
CA ARG A 17 7.65 -11.01 -11.97
C ARG A 17 7.30 -11.69 -13.29
N GLU A 18 6.23 -12.47 -13.31
CA GLU A 18 5.72 -13.14 -14.50
C GLU A 18 5.33 -12.10 -15.57
N LEU A 19 4.63 -11.03 -15.19
CA LEU A 19 4.29 -9.92 -16.09
C LEU A 19 5.53 -9.24 -16.70
N ARG A 20 6.60 -9.05 -15.92
CA ARG A 20 7.86 -8.48 -16.42
C ARG A 20 8.58 -9.36 -17.43
N ALA A 21 8.37 -10.68 -17.36
CA ALA A 21 8.96 -11.65 -18.27
C ALA A 21 8.00 -12.13 -19.37
N ALA A 22 6.76 -11.60 -19.41
CA ALA A 22 5.70 -12.12 -20.26
C ALA A 22 5.90 -11.77 -21.73
N ALA A 23 5.55 -12.72 -22.60
CA ALA A 23 5.34 -12.43 -24.01
C ALA A 23 4.10 -11.54 -24.19
N PRO A 24 4.03 -10.70 -25.25
CA PRO A 24 2.91 -9.77 -25.47
C PRO A 24 1.52 -10.42 -25.44
N THR A 25 1.43 -11.67 -25.88
CA THR A 25 0.19 -12.46 -25.90
C THR A 25 -0.34 -12.80 -24.51
N ALA A 26 0.53 -12.94 -23.51
CA ALA A 26 0.17 -13.30 -22.13
C ALA A 26 -0.02 -12.08 -21.21
N VAL A 27 0.42 -10.89 -21.64
CA VAL A 27 0.40 -9.66 -20.82
C VAL A 27 -1.02 -9.33 -20.35
N ARG A 28 -2.01 -9.42 -21.23
CA ARG A 28 -3.40 -9.05 -20.90
C ARG A 28 -3.97 -9.90 -19.76
N GLU A 29 -3.76 -11.21 -19.82
CA GLU A 29 -4.24 -12.14 -18.80
C GLU A 29 -3.52 -11.94 -17.47
N LEU A 30 -2.20 -11.73 -17.51
CA LEU A 30 -1.39 -11.48 -16.31
C LEU A 30 -1.72 -10.14 -15.66
N VAL A 31 -2.04 -9.10 -16.43
CA VAL A 31 -2.53 -7.81 -15.91
C VAL A 31 -3.86 -7.99 -15.21
N ALA A 32 -4.83 -8.68 -15.84
CA ALA A 32 -6.13 -8.91 -15.23
C ALA A 32 -6.02 -9.68 -13.91
N ALA A 33 -5.19 -10.74 -13.88
CA ALA A 33 -4.93 -11.51 -12.67
C ALA A 33 -4.24 -10.67 -11.57
N LEU A 34 -3.34 -9.77 -11.95
CA LEU A 34 -2.69 -8.86 -11.01
C LEU A 34 -3.67 -7.82 -10.45
N GLU A 35 -4.53 -7.25 -11.30
CA GLU A 35 -5.55 -6.28 -10.90
C GLU A 35 -6.53 -6.87 -9.89
N GLU A 36 -7.09 -8.05 -10.18
CA GLU A 36 -8.02 -8.74 -9.30
C GLU A 36 -7.37 -9.02 -7.93
N LYS A 37 -6.19 -9.64 -7.94
CA LYS A 37 -5.49 -10.01 -6.71
C LYS A 37 -5.07 -8.79 -5.88
N LEU A 38 -4.68 -7.71 -6.55
CA LEU A 38 -4.31 -6.46 -5.87
C LEU A 38 -5.53 -5.78 -5.25
N ALA A 39 -6.66 -5.76 -5.96
CA ALA A 39 -7.89 -5.18 -5.46
C ALA A 39 -8.39 -5.92 -4.20
N GLU A 40 -8.38 -7.25 -4.20
CA GLU A 40 -8.74 -8.06 -3.03
C GLU A 40 -7.81 -7.78 -1.83
N HIS A 41 -6.50 -7.75 -2.09
CA HIS A 41 -5.50 -7.51 -1.07
C HIS A 41 -5.67 -6.13 -0.41
N LEU A 42 -5.81 -5.07 -1.21
CA LEU A 42 -6.03 -3.71 -0.72
C LEU A 42 -7.35 -3.60 0.04
N ALA A 43 -8.43 -4.20 -0.48
CA ALA A 43 -9.73 -4.17 0.19
C ALA A 43 -9.68 -4.81 1.58
N PHE A 44 -8.93 -5.90 1.74
CA PHE A 44 -8.72 -6.51 3.05
C PHE A 44 -7.92 -5.59 3.99
N GLU A 45 -6.82 -5.01 3.50
CA GLU A 45 -5.98 -4.12 4.29
C GLU A 45 -6.74 -2.89 4.78
N GLU A 46 -7.42 -2.19 3.86
CA GLU A 46 -8.12 -0.94 4.16
C GLU A 46 -9.34 -1.15 5.06
N ARG A 47 -10.08 -2.25 4.87
CA ARG A 47 -11.34 -2.48 5.59
C ARG A 47 -11.18 -3.25 6.90
N THR A 48 -10.07 -3.97 7.05
CA THR A 48 -9.89 -4.91 8.17
C THR A 48 -8.58 -4.68 8.91
N LEU A 49 -7.45 -4.76 8.20
CA LEU A 49 -6.14 -4.77 8.87
C LEU A 49 -5.78 -3.40 9.45
N PHE A 50 -5.83 -2.34 8.65
CA PHE A 50 -5.43 -1.00 9.11
C PHE A 50 -6.32 -0.45 10.21
N PRO A 51 -7.66 -0.58 10.15
CA PRO A 51 -8.52 -0.19 11.27
C PRO A 51 -8.16 -0.93 12.56
N ALA A 52 -7.97 -2.26 12.50
CA ALA A 52 -7.59 -3.04 13.68
C ALA A 52 -6.22 -2.60 14.24
N LEU A 53 -5.23 -2.34 13.38
CA LEU A 53 -3.94 -1.83 13.81
C LEU A 53 -4.03 -0.42 14.43
N GLN A 54 -4.93 0.42 13.93
CA GLN A 54 -5.15 1.75 14.47
C GLN A 54 -5.78 1.73 15.86
N GLU A 55 -6.74 0.83 16.08
CA GLU A 55 -7.36 0.62 17.39
C GLU A 55 -6.36 0.05 18.41
N GLU A 56 -5.55 -0.93 18.01
CA GLU A 56 -4.63 -1.62 18.92
C GLU A 56 -3.38 -0.80 19.27
N LEU A 57 -2.79 -0.07 18.31
CA LEU A 57 -1.52 0.63 18.53
C LEU A 57 -1.71 2.07 19.01
N GLY A 58 -2.80 2.73 18.62
CA GLY A 58 -3.03 4.14 18.91
C GLY A 58 -2.08 5.10 18.17
N CYS A 59 -2.41 6.40 18.25
CA CYS A 59 -1.77 7.44 17.44
C CYS A 59 -0.25 7.58 17.67
N ASP A 60 0.20 7.54 18.93
CA ASP A 60 1.61 7.79 19.26
C ASP A 60 2.52 6.67 18.77
N ARG A 61 2.09 5.40 18.92
CA ARG A 61 2.87 4.26 18.43
C ARG A 61 2.87 4.20 16.90
N LEU A 62 1.75 4.51 16.25
CA LEU A 62 1.70 4.61 14.79
C LEU A 62 2.62 5.72 14.25
N ALA A 63 2.66 6.88 14.92
CA ALA A 63 3.57 7.97 14.54
C ALA A 63 5.05 7.56 14.70
N ALA A 64 5.39 6.89 15.80
CA ALA A 64 6.74 6.34 16.02
C ALA A 64 7.11 5.30 14.95
N LEU A 65 6.19 4.37 14.64
CA LEU A 65 6.38 3.37 13.59
C LEU A 65 6.60 4.02 12.21
N GLY A 66 5.85 5.09 11.90
CA GLY A 66 6.05 5.87 10.66
C GLY A 66 7.44 6.49 10.58
N ALA A 67 7.95 7.03 11.69
CA ALA A 67 9.31 7.58 11.76
C ALA A 67 10.38 6.48 11.62
N GLU A 68 10.20 5.34 12.28
CA GLU A 68 11.07 4.16 12.15
C GLU A 68 11.15 3.69 10.68
N LEU A 69 10.00 3.60 10.00
CA LEU A 69 9.94 3.18 8.60
C LEU A 69 10.59 4.19 7.65
N ALA A 70 10.36 5.50 7.85
CA ALA A 70 10.97 6.55 7.04
C ALA A 70 12.51 6.51 7.12
N ASN A 71 13.05 6.24 8.32
CA ASN A 71 14.49 6.11 8.54
C ASN A 71 15.06 4.85 7.89
N HIS A 72 14.27 3.78 7.77
CA HIS A 72 14.70 2.52 7.15
C HIS A 72 14.58 2.53 5.61
N ASP A 73 13.63 3.28 5.04
CA ASP A 73 13.41 3.39 3.59
C ASP A 73 14.37 4.40 2.91
N GLY A 74 15.16 5.16 3.68
CA GLY A 74 16.20 6.07 3.19
C GLY A 74 17.31 5.40 2.36
N GLY A 75 17.40 4.06 2.39
CA GLY A 75 18.27 3.28 1.50
C GLY A 75 17.60 2.77 0.20
N ARG A 76 16.27 2.92 0.04
CA ARG A 76 15.52 2.33 -1.09
C ARG A 76 14.66 3.31 -1.90
N ARG A 77 14.33 4.49 -1.38
CA ARG A 77 13.63 5.53 -2.15
C ARG A 77 14.52 6.75 -2.31
N GLY A 78 15.02 6.96 -3.53
CA GLY A 78 15.53 8.26 -3.95
C GLY A 78 14.49 9.34 -3.63
N ALA A 79 14.99 10.45 -3.10
CA ALA A 79 14.31 11.68 -2.69
C ALA A 79 12.86 11.85 -3.17
N LYS A 80 11.93 12.04 -2.23
CA LYS A 80 10.69 12.75 -2.53
C LYS A 80 10.34 13.70 -1.39
N GLU A 81 10.34 14.98 -1.72
CA GLU A 81 9.96 16.11 -0.87
C GLU A 81 8.61 15.89 -0.19
N PRO A 82 8.39 16.48 1.00
CA PRO A 82 7.13 16.36 1.72
C PRO A 82 5.98 16.97 0.92
N SER A 83 4.90 16.20 0.77
CA SER A 83 3.65 16.62 0.14
C SER A 83 3.02 17.80 0.92
N PRO A 84 2.67 18.92 0.27
CA PRO A 84 2.09 20.05 0.99
C PRO A 84 0.67 19.72 1.47
N ALA A 85 0.41 20.00 2.74
CA ALA A 85 -0.90 19.87 3.36
C ALA A 85 -1.97 20.61 2.55
N ARG A 86 -3.08 19.92 2.27
CA ARG A 86 -4.23 20.45 1.53
C ARG A 86 -4.79 21.69 2.27
N PRO A 87 -4.91 22.88 1.63
CA PRO A 87 -5.42 24.05 2.33
C PRO A 87 -6.92 23.89 2.61
N ARG A 88 -7.34 24.20 3.84
CA ARG A 88 -8.75 24.24 4.23
C ARG A 88 -9.48 25.27 3.35
N ARG A 89 -10.52 24.84 2.63
CA ARG A 89 -11.47 25.76 1.98
C ARG A 89 -12.14 26.60 3.07
N LYS A 90 -12.05 27.92 2.96
CA LYS A 90 -12.87 28.85 3.75
C LYS A 90 -14.29 28.79 3.18
N GLU A 91 -15.29 28.55 4.03
CA GLU A 91 -16.70 28.74 3.68
C GLU A 91 -16.98 30.23 3.45
N PRO A 92 -17.87 30.59 2.51
CA PRO A 92 -18.22 31.99 2.27
C PRO A 92 -19.17 32.51 3.38
N PRO A 93 -19.07 33.80 3.74
CA PRO A 93 -19.95 34.43 4.74
C PRO A 93 -21.39 34.59 4.22
N PRO A 94 -22.37 34.81 5.13
CA PRO A 94 -23.82 34.80 4.81
C PRO A 94 -24.27 35.91 3.88
#